data_AF-A0A5C5WFK9-F1
#
_entry.id   AF-A0A5C5WFK9-F1
#
_cell.length_a   1.000
_cell.length_b   1.000
_cell.length_c   1.000
_cell.angle_alpha   90.00
_cell.angle_beta   90.00
_cell.angle_gamma   90.00
#
_symmetry.space_group_name_H-M   'P 1'
#
loop_
_entity.id
_entity.type
_entity.pdbx_description
1 polymer ?
#
loop_
_entity_poly.entity_id
_entity_poly.type
_entity_poly.pdbx_seq_one_letter_code
_entity_poly.pdbx_strand_id
1 'polypeptide(L)'
;MNVADELELARKLASKWQLNVPERNSLPAAGLAASMLVQAIREILAKSPCYPADWNPDVANYEGVVITSTATGFRTHTRHEIGYQRFSDATVADVDALDDAVRALVSHVFSLHNIDGIPLDWTR
;
A
#
# COMPACT_ATOMS: atom_id res chain seq x y z
N MET A 1 8.37 20.74 -4.78
CA MET A 1 9.06 19.54 -4.30
C MET A 1 9.68 18.84 -5.50
N ASN A 2 10.91 18.32 -5.38
CA ASN A 2 11.52 17.54 -6.46
C ASN A 2 11.09 16.05 -6.34
N VAL A 3 11.34 15.25 -7.39
CA VAL A 3 10.94 13.82 -7.42
C VAL A 3 11.61 12.98 -6.33
N ALA A 4 12.87 13.26 -6.01
CA ALA A 4 13.61 12.50 -5.00
C ALA A 4 13.04 12.72 -3.60
N ASP A 5 12.67 13.96 -3.27
CA ASP A 5 12.04 14.32 -2.01
C ASP A 5 10.66 13.66 -1.89
N GLU A 6 9.85 13.69 -2.96
CA GLU A 6 8.51 13.07 -2.98
C GLU A 6 8.60 11.55 -2.82
N LEU A 7 9.57 10.91 -3.46
CA LEU A 7 9.83 9.48 -3.31
C LEU A 7 10.29 9.12 -1.88
N GLU A 8 11.05 9.98 -1.22
CA GLU A 8 11.42 9.77 0.19
C GLU A 8 10.18 9.77 1.09
N LEU A 9 9.26 10.72 0.87
CA LEU A 9 7.98 10.76 1.59
C LEU A 9 7.13 9.53 1.28
N ALA A 10 7.07 9.09 0.02
CA ALA A 10 6.38 7.87 -0.36
C ALA A 10 6.95 6.62 0.35
N ARG A 11 8.28 6.51 0.49
CA ARG A 11 8.91 5.41 1.25
C ARG A 11 8.52 5.42 2.72
N LYS A 12 8.51 6.60 3.34
CA LYS A 12 8.07 6.74 4.73
C LYS A 12 6.60 6.36 4.89
N LEU A 13 5.75 6.85 3.98
CA LEU A 13 4.33 6.54 3.97
C LEU A 13 4.09 5.04 3.75
N ALA A 14 4.77 4.41 2.79
CA ALA A 14 4.67 2.97 2.55
C ALA A 14 5.12 2.14 3.77
N SER A 15 6.10 2.61 4.53
CA SER A 15 6.64 1.87 5.67
C SER A 15 5.84 2.05 6.97
N LYS A 16 5.20 3.20 7.17
CA LYS A 16 4.58 3.58 8.45
C LYS A 16 3.09 3.91 8.36
N TRP A 17 2.57 4.05 7.15
CA TRP A 17 1.22 4.53 6.85
C TRP A 17 0.87 5.89 7.45
N GLN A 18 1.89 6.68 7.76
CA GLN A 18 1.73 8.03 8.27
C GLN A 18 2.93 8.90 7.90
N LEU A 19 2.66 10.20 7.76
CA LEU A 19 3.67 11.26 7.71
C LEU A 19 3.43 12.24 8.85
N ASN A 20 4.49 12.84 9.39
CA ASN A 20 4.35 13.90 10.38
C ASN A 20 3.86 15.22 9.75
N VAL A 21 3.48 16.20 10.57
CA VAL A 21 2.90 17.48 10.07
C VAL A 21 3.83 18.22 9.09
N PRO A 22 5.12 18.43 9.38
CA PRO A 22 6.06 19.02 8.40
C PRO A 22 6.13 18.26 7.07
N GLU A 23 6.18 16.93 7.13
CA GLU A 23 6.21 16.07 5.93
C GLU A 23 4.93 16.22 5.11
N ARG A 24 3.75 16.19 5.75
CA ARG A 24 2.46 16.43 5.07
C ARG A 24 2.41 17.81 4.41
N ASN A 25 2.90 18.85 5.10
CA ASN A 25 2.92 20.22 4.57
C ASN A 25 3.90 20.42 3.41
N SER A 26 4.86 19.49 3.22
CA SER A 26 5.79 19.53 2.10
C SER A 26 5.26 18.89 0.81
N LEU A 27 4.14 18.16 0.90
CA LEU A 27 3.47 17.58 -0.25
C LEU A 27 2.84 18.65 -1.16
N PRO A 28 2.65 18.36 -2.46
CA PRO A 28 1.90 19.22 -3.37
C PRO A 28 0.44 19.31 -2.89
N ALA A 29 -0.27 20.38 -3.27
CA ALA A 29 -1.68 20.56 -2.90
C ALA A 29 -2.59 19.40 -3.40
N ALA A 30 -2.21 18.73 -4.49
CA ALA A 30 -2.90 17.55 -5.01
C ALA A 30 -2.67 16.27 -4.17
N GLY A 31 -1.75 16.30 -3.20
CA GLY A 31 -1.31 15.13 -2.45
C GLY A 31 -0.10 14.43 -3.06
N LEU A 32 0.20 13.24 -2.56
CA LEU A 32 1.31 12.41 -3.01
C LEU A 32 0.96 11.76 -4.36
N ALA A 33 1.88 11.82 -5.33
CA ALA A 33 1.76 11.05 -6.56
C ALA A 33 1.64 9.55 -6.25
N ALA A 34 0.60 8.89 -6.76
CA ALA A 34 0.39 7.46 -6.53
C ALA A 34 1.54 6.63 -7.13
N SER A 35 2.12 7.08 -8.25
CA SER A 35 3.29 6.43 -8.85
C SER A 35 4.49 6.35 -7.90
N MET A 36 4.69 7.36 -7.04
CA MET A 36 5.77 7.37 -6.04
C MET A 36 5.50 6.35 -4.93
N LEU A 37 4.24 6.21 -4.52
CA LEU A 37 3.85 5.16 -3.57
C LEU A 37 4.05 3.76 -4.17
N VAL A 38 3.61 3.55 -5.42
CA VAL A 38 3.82 2.29 -6.15
C VAL A 38 5.31 1.97 -6.28
N GLN A 39 6.14 2.96 -6.59
CA GLN A 39 7.59 2.80 -6.65
C GLN A 39 8.17 2.42 -5.28
N ALA A 40 7.75 3.08 -4.20
CA ALA A 40 8.20 2.74 -2.85
C ALA A 40 7.81 1.30 -2.46
N ILE A 41 6.58 0.87 -2.76
CA ILE A 41 6.13 -0.51 -2.50
C ILE A 41 6.90 -1.51 -3.34
N ARG A 42 7.21 -1.19 -4.61
CA ARG A 42 8.08 -2.02 -5.45
C ARG A 42 9.45 -2.23 -4.84
N GLU A 43 10.06 -1.18 -4.29
CA GLU A 43 11.36 -1.27 -3.60
C GLU A 43 11.30 -2.14 -2.34
N ILE A 44 10.17 -2.16 -1.63
CA ILE A 44 9.95 -3.04 -0.49
C ILE A 44 9.80 -4.49 -0.97
N LEU A 45 8.99 -4.72 -2.00
CA LEU A 45 8.76 -6.04 -2.60
C LEU A 45 10.01 -6.66 -3.24
N ALA A 46 10.98 -5.83 -3.62
CA ALA A 46 12.29 -6.30 -4.09
C ALA A 46 13.18 -6.86 -2.95
N LYS A 47 12.89 -6.48 -1.70
CA LYS A 47 13.65 -6.87 -0.50
C LYS A 47 12.90 -7.88 0.38
N SER A 48 11.57 -7.87 0.31
CA SER A 48 10.66 -8.72 1.06
C SER A 48 9.65 -9.34 0.10
N PRO A 49 9.30 -10.64 0.21
CA PRO A 49 8.35 -11.26 -0.69
C PRO A 49 6.90 -10.75 -0.54
N CYS A 50 6.62 -9.97 0.52
CA CYS A 50 5.30 -9.43 0.82
C CYS A 50 5.33 -7.95 1.21
N TYR A 51 4.20 -7.29 0.99
CA TYR A 51 3.86 -5.95 1.48
C TYR A 51 2.42 -5.93 2.01
N PRO A 52 2.13 -5.39 3.21
CA PRO A 52 3.09 -4.89 4.20
C PRO A 52 4.10 -5.96 4.65
N ALA A 53 5.35 -5.56 4.89
CA ALA A 53 6.45 -6.51 5.09
C ALA A 53 6.35 -7.28 6.41
N ASP A 54 5.60 -6.74 7.36
CA ASP A 54 5.28 -7.30 8.66
C ASP A 54 4.02 -8.18 8.64
N TRP A 55 3.31 -8.24 7.50
CA TRP A 55 2.10 -9.05 7.34
C TRP A 55 2.44 -10.38 6.66
N ASN A 56 1.83 -11.46 7.15
CA ASN A 56 1.99 -12.79 6.58
C ASN A 56 0.66 -13.26 5.98
N PRO A 57 0.57 -13.47 4.65
CA PRO A 57 -0.69 -13.89 4.01
C PRO A 57 -1.18 -15.26 4.49
N ASP A 58 -0.28 -16.14 4.94
CA ASP A 58 -0.57 -17.50 5.39
C ASP A 58 -1.08 -17.54 6.84
N VAL A 59 -0.95 -16.44 7.58
CA VAL A 59 -1.43 -16.33 8.97
C VAL A 59 -2.68 -15.45 8.98
N ALA A 60 -3.76 -15.92 9.61
CA ALA A 60 -4.99 -15.15 9.77
C ALA A 60 -4.84 -14.09 10.89
N ASN A 61 -3.91 -13.15 10.73
CA ASN A 61 -3.61 -12.10 11.72
C ASN A 61 -3.75 -10.68 11.16
N TYR A 62 -4.38 -10.51 10.01
CA TYR A 62 -4.55 -9.21 9.37
C TYR A 62 -5.96 -9.02 8.79
N GLU A 63 -6.38 -7.77 8.75
CA GLU A 63 -7.52 -7.27 7.98
C GLU A 63 -7.00 -6.35 6.88
N GLY A 64 -7.50 -6.52 5.66
CA GLY A 64 -7.06 -5.73 4.51
C GLY A 64 -6.46 -6.61 3.42
N VAL A 65 -5.46 -6.07 2.72
CA VAL A 65 -4.82 -6.72 1.57
C VAL A 65 -3.34 -6.90 1.85
N VAL A 66 -2.79 -8.06 1.50
CA VAL A 66 -1.34 -8.30 1.39
C VAL A 66 -1.01 -8.47 -0.08
N ILE A 67 0.04 -7.80 -0.56
CA ILE A 67 0.60 -7.95 -1.90
C ILE A 67 1.82 -8.85 -1.80
N THR A 68 1.90 -9.85 -2.66
CA THR A 68 3.08 -10.72 -2.81
C THR A 68 3.58 -10.69 -4.24
N SER A 69 4.90 -10.73 -4.41
CA SER A 69 5.52 -10.85 -5.74
C SER A 69 5.46 -12.29 -6.23
N THR A 70 5.16 -12.50 -7.51
CA THR A 70 5.21 -13.81 -8.17
C THR A 70 6.24 -13.80 -9.30
N ALA A 71 6.42 -14.94 -9.99
CA ALA A 71 7.35 -15.02 -11.11
C ALA A 71 6.94 -14.14 -12.32
N THR A 72 5.63 -13.90 -12.48
CA THR A 72 5.07 -13.23 -13.66
C THR A 72 4.28 -11.96 -13.35
N GLY A 73 4.11 -11.61 -12.07
CA GLY A 73 3.32 -10.47 -11.65
C GLY A 73 3.23 -10.37 -10.13
N PHE A 74 2.02 -10.13 -9.64
CA PHE A 74 1.73 -9.99 -8.21
C PHE A 74 0.49 -10.78 -7.84
N ARG A 75 0.31 -10.97 -6.54
CA ARG A 75 -0.85 -11.63 -5.97
C ARG A 75 -1.32 -10.87 -4.74
N THR A 76 -2.62 -10.58 -4.70
CA THR A 76 -3.27 -9.97 -3.54
C THR A 76 -3.94 -11.04 -2.69
N HIS A 77 -3.84 -10.90 -1.37
CA HIS A 77 -4.50 -11.75 -0.37
C HIS A 77 -5.36 -10.87 0.51
N THR A 78 -6.67 -10.96 0.33
CA THR A 78 -7.63 -10.06 0.97
C THR A 78 -8.38 -10.77 2.09
N ARG A 79 -8.42 -10.17 3.28
CA ARG A 79 -9.21 -10.62 4.43
C ARG A 79 -10.04 -9.47 4.98
N HIS A 80 -11.19 -9.81 5.55
CA HIS A 80 -12.07 -8.87 6.23
C HIS A 80 -12.36 -9.34 7.65
N GLU A 81 -12.55 -8.43 8.59
CA GLU A 81 -13.10 -8.78 9.89
C GLU A 81 -14.58 -9.21 9.75
N ILE A 82 -14.90 -10.44 10.19
CA ILE A 82 -16.25 -11.03 10.17
C ILE A 82 -16.83 -11.20 11.57
N GLY A 83 -16.20 -10.56 12.56
CA GLY A 83 -16.53 -10.59 13.98
C GLY A 83 -15.31 -10.19 14.79
N TYR A 84 -15.49 -9.85 16.07
CA TYR A 84 -14.41 -9.35 16.91
C TYR A 84 -13.17 -10.26 16.87
N GLN A 85 -12.08 -9.76 16.29
CA GLN A 85 -10.82 -10.46 16.08
C GLN A 85 -10.95 -11.79 15.31
N ARG A 86 -11.98 -11.91 14.46
CA ARG A 86 -12.21 -13.05 13.58
C ARG A 86 -12.15 -12.57 12.14
N PHE A 87 -11.19 -13.11 11.39
CA PHE A 87 -11.01 -12.77 9.98
C PHE A 87 -11.60 -13.84 9.07
N SER A 88 -12.10 -13.41 7.90
CA SER A 88 -12.50 -14.32 6.84
C SER A 88 -11.32 -15.16 6.35
N ASP A 89 -11.62 -16.21 5.58
CA ASP A 89 -10.62 -16.81 4.70
C ASP A 89 -10.06 -15.75 3.73
N ALA A 90 -8.81 -15.95 3.30
CA ALA A 90 -8.18 -15.07 2.34
C ALA A 90 -8.80 -15.29 0.95
N THR A 91 -9.29 -14.22 0.34
CA THR A 91 -9.56 -14.20 -1.09
C THR A 91 -8.26 -13.87 -1.82
N VAL A 92 -7.88 -14.72 -2.77
CA VAL A 92 -6.60 -14.59 -3.49
C VAL A 92 -6.86 -14.24 -4.94
N ALA A 93 -6.18 -13.23 -5.46
CA ALA A 93 -6.25 -12.84 -6.87
C ALA A 93 -4.85 -12.58 -7.43
N ASP A 94 -4.57 -13.11 -8.62
CA ASP A 94 -3.38 -12.75 -9.39
C ASP A 94 -3.63 -11.45 -10.15
N VAL A 95 -2.64 -10.56 -10.15
CA VAL A 95 -2.69 -9.25 -10.81
C VAL A 95 -1.39 -8.98 -11.54
N ASP A 96 -1.50 -8.51 -12.78
CA ASP A 96 -0.34 -8.33 -13.67
C ASP A 96 0.45 -7.06 -13.32
N ALA A 97 -0.25 -6.00 -12.91
CA ALA A 97 0.34 -4.71 -12.60
C ALA A 97 0.34 -4.43 -11.09
N LEU A 98 1.47 -3.95 -10.57
CA LEU A 98 1.59 -3.51 -9.18
C LEU A 98 0.65 -2.35 -8.86
N ASP A 99 0.37 -1.48 -9.84
CA ASP A 99 -0.54 -0.33 -9.65
C ASP A 99 -1.93 -0.82 -9.21
N ASP A 100 -2.46 -1.85 -9.87
CA ASP A 100 -3.76 -2.45 -9.53
C ASP A 100 -3.75 -3.09 -8.14
N ALA A 101 -2.65 -3.76 -7.78
CA ALA A 101 -2.48 -4.34 -6.44
C ALA A 101 -2.47 -3.26 -5.35
N VAL A 102 -1.77 -2.15 -5.59
CA VAL A 102 -1.68 -1.02 -4.65
C VAL A 102 -2.99 -0.27 -4.57
N ARG A 103 -3.72 -0.09 -5.68
CA ARG A 103 -5.09 0.44 -5.67
C ARG A 103 -6.00 -0.41 -4.80
N ALA A 104 -5.97 -1.74 -5.01
CA ALA A 104 -6.77 -2.67 -4.22
C ALA A 104 -6.45 -2.53 -2.72
N LEU A 105 -5.15 -2.53 -2.36
CA LEU A 105 -4.70 -2.30 -0.99
C LEU A 105 -5.24 -0.99 -0.41
N VAL A 106 -5.01 0.13 -1.09
CA VAL A 106 -5.39 1.45 -0.58
C VAL A 106 -6.91 1.53 -0.41
N SER A 107 -7.68 1.11 -1.42
CA SER A 107 -9.14 1.14 -1.35
C SER A 107 -9.72 0.27 -0.24
N HIS A 108 -9.06 -0.84 0.10
CA HIS A 108 -9.51 -1.75 1.16
C HIS A 108 -9.14 -1.27 2.56
N VAL A 109 -7.89 -0.84 2.73
CA VAL A 109 -7.33 -0.51 4.05
C VAL A 109 -7.69 0.92 4.45
N PHE A 110 -7.77 1.83 3.48
CA PHE A 110 -8.00 3.25 3.73
C PHE A 110 -9.14 3.77 2.83
N SER A 111 -10.33 3.83 3.41
CA SER A 111 -11.64 3.87 2.73
C SER A 111 -11.91 5.02 1.73
N LEU A 112 -10.93 5.86 1.33
CA LEU A 112 -11.13 7.10 0.58
C LEU A 112 -9.93 7.53 -0.30
N HIS A 113 -9.23 6.60 -0.95
CA HIS A 113 -8.07 6.90 -1.85
C HIS A 113 -6.97 7.77 -1.20
N ASN A 114 -6.88 7.75 0.13
CA ASN A 114 -5.90 8.49 0.90
C ASN A 114 -5.33 7.58 1.97
N ILE A 115 -4.13 7.86 2.44
CA ILE A 115 -3.53 7.14 3.57
C ILE A 115 -3.34 8.15 4.69
N ASP A 116 -4.00 7.95 5.84
CA ASP A 116 -3.86 8.85 6.99
C ASP A 116 -4.15 10.34 6.63
N GLY A 117 -5.19 10.55 5.82
CA GLY A 117 -5.61 11.87 5.35
C GLY A 117 -4.72 12.47 4.25
N ILE A 118 -3.73 11.73 3.73
CA ILE A 118 -2.87 12.16 2.62
C ILE A 118 -3.50 11.70 1.30
N PRO A 119 -4.00 12.62 0.46
CA PRO A 119 -4.58 12.25 -0.84
C PRO A 119 -3.53 11.59 -1.72
N LEU A 120 -3.94 10.54 -2.44
CA LEU A 120 -3.13 9.97 -3.52
C LEU A 120 -3.66 10.45 -4.86
N ASP A 121 -2.78 11.08 -5.65
CA ASP A 121 -3.08 11.50 -7.02
C ASP A 121 -2.76 10.36 -7.98
N TRP A 122 -3.79 9.63 -8.42
CA TRP A 122 -3.66 8.50 -9.35
C TRP A 122 -3.43 8.91 -10.81
N THR A 123 -3.38 10.21 -11.10
CA THR A 123 -2.99 10.73 -12.41
C THR A 123 -1.50 11.03 -12.50
N ARG A 124 -0.78 10.96 -11.36
CA ARG A 124 0.65 11.25 -11.21
C ARG A 124 1.41 10.12 -10.57
#